data_AF-A0A427AGI0-F1
#
_entry.id   AF-A0A427AGI0-F1
#
_cell.length_a   1.000
_cell.length_b   1.000
_cell.length_c   1.000
_cell.angle_alpha   90.00
_cell.angle_beta   90.00
_cell.angle_gamma   90.00
#
_symmetry.space_group_name_H-M   'P 1'
#
loop_
_entity.id
_entity.type
_entity.pdbx_description
1 polymer ?
#
loop_
_entity_poly.entity_id
_entity_poly.type
_entity_poly.pdbx_seq_one_letter_code
_entity_poly.pdbx_strand_id
1 'polypeptide(L)'
;MASVSLVPPSRLKITSSNSVGVDRLPDELSDMKIRDDKEAEATVIDGNGTETGHIIVTTVNGRNGQPKQTVSYMAERVVGHGSFGIVFQAKCLETGETVAIKKVLQDKRYKNRELQTMHLLDHPNVVCLKHCFFSTTEKDELYLNLVLEYVPETVHRVIKHYNKMNQRMPLIYVKLYMYQICRALAYIHGSIEVCHRDIKPQNLLVFANSILAFNLFILNLIALQPPG
;
A
#
# COMPACT_ATOMS: atom_id res chain seq x y z
N MET A 1 75.21 -17.63 -30.54
CA MET A 1 75.33 -16.95 -29.24
C MET A 1 74.65 -15.60 -29.35
N ALA A 2 73.61 -15.35 -28.57
CA ALA A 2 73.34 -14.09 -27.87
C ALA A 2 71.90 -14.09 -27.36
N SER A 3 71.78 -13.65 -26.12
CA SER A 3 70.70 -13.79 -25.16
C SER A 3 69.54 -12.81 -25.35
N VAL A 4 68.38 -13.25 -24.86
CA VAL A 4 67.08 -12.57 -24.83
C VAL A 4 67.11 -11.32 -23.93
N SER A 5 66.39 -10.27 -24.32
CA SER A 5 65.95 -9.19 -23.42
C SER A 5 64.47 -8.90 -23.67
N LEU A 6 63.67 -8.90 -22.60
CA LEU A 6 62.23 -8.61 -22.57
C LEU A 6 62.01 -7.22 -21.95
N VAL A 7 61.18 -6.39 -22.58
CA VAL A 7 60.66 -5.11 -22.04
C VAL A 7 59.17 -4.97 -22.47
N PRO A 8 58.26 -4.45 -21.60
CA PRO A 8 56.81 -4.77 -21.58
C PRO A 8 55.92 -3.80 -22.40
N PRO A 9 54.60 -4.06 -22.55
CA PRO A 9 53.76 -3.34 -23.50
C PRO A 9 53.26 -1.99 -22.98
N SER A 10 53.24 -1.02 -23.88
CA SER A 10 52.78 0.35 -23.72
C SER A 10 51.28 0.51 -24.00
N ARG A 11 50.67 1.44 -23.27
CA ARG A 11 49.24 1.75 -23.16
C ARG A 11 48.84 2.88 -24.12
N LEU A 12 47.94 2.66 -25.08
CA LEU A 12 47.24 3.71 -25.86
C LEU A 12 45.84 3.19 -26.27
N LYS A 13 44.76 3.72 -25.67
CA LYS A 13 43.91 4.88 -26.06
C LYS A 13 42.95 4.60 -27.24
N ILE A 14 41.65 4.53 -26.94
CA ILE A 14 40.56 4.84 -27.87
C ILE A 14 39.71 5.95 -27.26
N THR A 15 39.36 6.89 -28.13
CA THR A 15 38.76 8.21 -27.92
C THR A 15 37.24 8.19 -27.79
N SER A 16 36.75 9.26 -27.18
CA SER A 16 35.37 9.68 -26.88
C SER A 16 34.36 9.70 -28.03
N SER A 17 33.10 9.32 -27.76
CA SER A 17 31.89 10.11 -28.10
C SER A 17 30.61 9.44 -27.54
N ASN A 18 29.59 10.27 -27.27
CA ASN A 18 28.25 9.98 -26.74
C ASN A 18 28.09 9.96 -25.20
N SER A 19 28.17 11.16 -24.63
CA SER A 19 27.40 11.57 -23.46
C SER A 19 25.90 11.44 -23.74
N VAL A 20 25.25 10.43 -23.15
CA VAL A 20 23.79 10.40 -23.04
C VAL A 20 23.42 10.98 -21.68
N GLY A 21 22.58 12.01 -21.72
CA GLY A 21 22.20 12.84 -20.58
C GLY A 21 21.65 12.03 -19.41
N VAL A 22 22.21 12.29 -18.23
CA VAL A 22 21.51 12.07 -16.97
C VAL A 22 20.50 13.21 -16.89
N ASP A 23 19.30 12.99 -17.42
CA ASP A 23 18.20 13.94 -17.27
C ASP A 23 17.91 14.08 -15.77
N ARG A 24 18.21 15.28 -15.27
CA ARG A 24 17.86 15.73 -13.93
C ARG A 24 16.34 15.74 -13.83
N LEU A 25 15.80 14.97 -12.90
CA LEU A 25 14.39 15.04 -12.53
C LEU A 25 14.10 16.45 -11.97
N PRO A 26 12.93 17.04 -12.29
CA PRO A 26 12.61 18.42 -11.91
C PRO A 26 12.62 18.61 -10.39
N ASP A 27 13.06 19.79 -9.95
CA ASP A 27 13.07 20.30 -8.57
C ASP A 27 11.65 20.44 -7.95
N GLU A 28 10.66 19.68 -8.38
CA GLU A 28 9.26 19.79 -7.95
C GLU A 28 8.87 18.81 -6.83
N LEU A 29 9.78 17.93 -6.37
CA LEU A 29 9.55 17.09 -5.19
C LEU A 29 9.80 17.81 -3.86
N SER A 30 10.52 18.93 -3.87
CA SER A 30 10.79 19.73 -2.67
C SER A 30 9.59 20.60 -2.24
N ASP A 31 8.61 20.81 -3.12
CA ASP A 31 7.47 21.70 -2.90
C ASP A 31 6.12 20.98 -2.75
N MET A 32 6.11 19.64 -2.66
CA MET A 32 4.95 18.95 -2.08
C MET A 32 4.91 19.25 -0.58
N LYS A 33 4.39 20.43 -0.23
CA LYS A 33 3.79 20.69 1.07
C LYS A 33 2.76 19.58 1.28
N ILE A 34 3.14 18.58 2.07
CA ILE A 34 2.22 17.70 2.77
C ILE A 34 1.28 18.68 3.49
N ARG A 35 0.07 18.84 2.93
CA ARG A 35 -0.94 19.69 3.55
C ARG A 35 -1.10 19.13 4.95
N ASP A 36 -0.83 19.98 5.95
CA ASP A 36 -1.15 19.62 7.32
C ASP A 36 -2.66 19.34 7.32
N ASP A 37 -3.05 18.08 7.51
CA ASP A 37 -4.42 17.64 7.82
C ASP A 37 -4.84 18.15 9.22
N LYS A 38 -4.50 19.40 9.53
CA LYS A 38 -5.09 20.12 10.65
C LYS A 38 -6.56 20.28 10.32
N GLU A 39 -7.36 19.56 11.09
CA GLU A 39 -8.83 19.59 11.18
C GLU A 39 -9.59 18.76 10.14
N ALA A 40 -9.27 17.47 10.05
CA ALA A 40 -10.35 16.51 9.86
C ALA A 40 -11.09 16.35 11.20
N GLU A 41 -12.27 16.98 11.33
CA GLU A 41 -13.15 16.80 12.49
C GLU A 41 -13.44 15.31 12.66
N ALA A 42 -13.09 14.76 13.83
CA ALA A 42 -13.36 13.38 14.14
C ALA A 42 -14.88 13.19 14.26
N THR A 43 -15.43 12.23 13.51
CA THR A 43 -16.84 11.91 13.64
C THR A 43 -17.06 11.05 14.88
N VAL A 44 -17.98 11.45 15.75
CA VAL A 44 -18.35 10.62 16.90
C VAL A 44 -19.16 9.45 16.38
N ILE A 45 -18.72 8.23 16.69
CA ILE A 45 -19.41 6.99 16.34
C ILE A 45 -19.95 6.36 17.62
N ASP A 46 -21.22 5.96 17.56
CA ASP A 46 -21.88 5.20 18.62
C ASP A 46 -21.40 3.74 18.61
N GLY A 47 -20.98 3.23 19.76
CA GLY A 47 -20.41 1.88 19.90
C GLY A 47 -19.05 1.65 19.22
N ASN A 48 -18.70 0.37 19.00
CA ASN A 48 -17.37 -0.01 18.47
C ASN A 48 -17.23 0.23 16.94
N GLY A 49 -18.31 0.62 16.27
CA GLY A 49 -18.35 0.97 14.84
C GLY A 49 -18.02 -0.16 13.86
N THR A 50 -17.97 -1.40 14.34
CA THR A 50 -17.47 -2.57 13.57
C THR A 50 -18.46 -3.74 13.54
N GLU A 51 -19.61 -3.56 14.18
CA GLU A 51 -20.70 -4.53 14.21
C GLU A 51 -21.39 -4.57 12.86
N THR A 52 -21.77 -5.78 12.42
CA THR A 52 -22.46 -5.98 11.15
C THR A 52 -23.75 -5.15 11.11
N GLY A 53 -23.92 -4.37 10.04
CA GLY A 53 -25.07 -3.49 9.84
C GLY A 53 -24.89 -2.08 10.40
N HIS A 54 -23.86 -1.83 11.22
CA HIS A 54 -23.56 -0.48 11.72
C HIS A 54 -23.20 0.46 10.56
N ILE A 55 -23.78 1.67 10.56
CA ILE A 55 -23.56 2.69 9.54
C ILE A 55 -22.57 3.73 10.07
N ILE A 56 -21.42 3.82 9.43
CA ILE A 56 -20.39 4.82 9.70
C ILE A 56 -20.59 5.95 8.70
N VAL A 57 -21.01 7.12 9.17
CA VAL A 57 -21.11 8.33 8.37
C VAL A 57 -19.83 9.13 8.55
N THR A 58 -19.22 9.58 7.46
CA THR A 58 -18.02 10.41 7.49
C THR A 58 -18.08 11.50 6.43
N THR A 59 -17.29 12.54 6.60
CA THR A 59 -17.14 13.60 5.61
C THR A 59 -15.79 13.46 4.93
N VAL A 60 -15.81 13.22 3.63
CA VAL A 60 -14.62 13.16 2.79
C VAL A 60 -14.37 14.55 2.23
N ASN A 61 -13.15 15.06 2.43
CA ASN A 61 -12.73 16.33 1.83
C ASN A 61 -12.74 16.20 0.30
N GLY A 62 -13.39 17.15 -0.38
CA GLY A 62 -13.40 17.17 -1.84
C GLY A 62 -12.00 17.40 -2.40
N ARG A 63 -11.63 16.64 -3.44
CA ARG A 63 -10.38 16.84 -4.19
C ARG A 63 -10.59 17.92 -5.26
N ASN A 64 -9.56 18.70 -5.56
CA ASN A 64 -9.54 19.67 -6.67
C ASN A 64 -10.66 20.73 -6.65
N GLY A 65 -11.03 21.24 -5.47
CA GLY A 65 -12.05 22.29 -5.33
C GLY A 65 -13.50 21.78 -5.31
N GLN A 66 -13.70 20.47 -5.33
CA GLN A 66 -15.01 19.85 -5.07
C GLN A 66 -15.47 20.13 -3.63
N PRO A 67 -16.79 20.22 -3.39
CA PRO A 67 -17.33 20.36 -2.03
C PRO A 67 -17.03 19.10 -1.20
N LYS A 68 -17.02 19.27 0.13
CA LYS A 68 -17.00 18.14 1.06
C LYS A 68 -18.20 17.23 0.78
N GLN A 69 -17.98 15.93 0.75
CA GLN A 69 -19.03 14.94 0.51
C GLN A 69 -19.23 14.08 1.75
N THR A 70 -20.48 13.93 2.17
CA THR A 70 -20.85 12.93 3.17
C THR A 70 -20.90 11.56 2.52
N VAL A 71 -20.24 10.59 3.14
CA VAL A 71 -20.15 9.21 2.67
C VAL A 71 -20.48 8.26 3.81
N SER A 72 -21.23 7.21 3.50
CA SER A 72 -21.79 6.28 4.47
C SER A 72 -21.29 4.87 4.17
N TYR A 73 -20.76 4.21 5.19
CA TYR A 73 -20.25 2.85 5.11
C TYR A 73 -21.06 1.93 6.00
N MET A 74 -21.68 0.90 5.44
CA MET A 74 -22.29 -0.17 6.22
C MET A 74 -21.23 -1.25 6.50
N ALA A 75 -20.89 -1.45 7.76
CA ALA A 75 -19.99 -2.52 8.17
C ALA A 75 -20.63 -3.89 7.90
N GLU A 76 -19.90 -4.81 7.27
CA GLU A 76 -20.42 -6.13 6.91
C GLU A 76 -19.83 -7.23 7.82
N ARG A 77 -18.50 -7.34 7.86
CA ARG A 77 -17.81 -8.36 8.68
C ARG A 77 -16.37 -8.00 8.98
N VAL A 78 -15.86 -8.45 10.12
CA VAL A 78 -14.42 -8.39 10.41
C VAL A 78 -13.69 -9.39 9.50
N VAL A 79 -12.65 -8.91 8.80
CA VAL A 79 -11.85 -9.73 7.87
C VAL A 79 -10.42 -9.94 8.36
N GLY A 80 -9.98 -9.20 9.37
CA GLY A 80 -8.68 -9.41 10.00
C GLY A 80 -8.52 -8.69 11.34
N HIS A 81 -7.72 -9.29 12.20
CA HIS A 81 -7.18 -8.66 13.39
C HIS A 81 -5.67 -8.50 13.19
N GLY A 82 -5.19 -7.26 13.23
CA GLY A 82 -3.77 -6.95 13.18
C GLY A 82 -3.24 -6.55 14.55
N SER A 83 -1.92 -6.47 14.68
CA SER A 83 -1.27 -5.92 15.88
C SER A 83 -1.66 -4.47 16.17
N PHE A 84 -2.10 -3.73 15.16
CA PHE A 84 -2.40 -2.29 15.23
C PHE A 84 -3.89 -1.96 15.26
N GLY A 85 -4.77 -2.96 15.17
CA GLY A 85 -6.21 -2.72 15.15
C GLY A 85 -6.98 -3.77 14.36
N ILE A 86 -8.14 -3.38 13.84
CA ILE A 86 -9.07 -4.27 13.17
C ILE A 86 -9.24 -3.87 11.71
N VAL A 87 -9.43 -4.87 10.85
CA VAL A 87 -9.83 -4.66 9.46
C VAL A 87 -11.19 -5.29 9.26
N PHE A 88 -12.16 -4.53 8.77
CA PHE A 88 -13.48 -5.01 8.43
C PHE A 88 -13.85 -4.64 7.00
N GLN A 89 -14.63 -5.50 6.38
CA GLN A 89 -15.27 -5.23 5.11
C GLN A 89 -16.48 -4.32 5.36
N ALA A 90 -16.66 -3.33 4.50
CA ALA A 90 -17.82 -2.46 4.50
C ALA A 90 -18.31 -2.20 3.07
N LYS A 91 -19.56 -1.76 2.95
CA LYS A 91 -20.14 -1.32 1.68
C LYS A 91 -20.38 0.19 1.71
N CYS A 92 -19.81 0.91 0.74
CA CYS A 92 -20.15 2.31 0.50
C CYS A 92 -21.59 2.38 -0.01
N LEU A 93 -22.45 3.12 0.68
CA LEU A 93 -23.87 3.17 0.34
C LEU A 93 -24.15 4.06 -0.88
N GLU A 94 -23.29 5.05 -1.13
CA GLU A 94 -23.43 6.00 -2.24
C GLU A 94 -23.02 5.37 -3.58
N THR A 95 -21.98 4.52 -3.57
CA THR A 95 -21.43 3.92 -4.80
C THR A 95 -21.78 2.43 -4.95
N GLY A 96 -22.23 1.78 -3.86
CA GLY A 96 -22.39 0.34 -3.80
C GLY A 96 -21.06 -0.43 -3.72
N GLU A 97 -19.91 0.25 -3.73
CA GLU A 97 -18.59 -0.36 -3.74
C GLU A 97 -18.26 -1.04 -2.40
N THR A 98 -17.70 -2.24 -2.46
CA THR A 98 -17.14 -2.94 -1.30
C THR A 98 -15.72 -2.44 -1.01
N VAL A 99 -15.45 -2.08 0.25
CA VAL A 99 -14.18 -1.54 0.73
C VAL A 99 -13.68 -2.30 1.96
N ALA A 100 -12.37 -2.21 2.23
CA ALA A 100 -11.79 -2.64 3.51
C ALA A 100 -11.52 -1.39 4.36
N ILE A 101 -12.01 -1.37 5.59
CA ILE A 101 -11.72 -0.30 6.55
C ILE A 101 -10.79 -0.85 7.62
N LYS A 102 -9.56 -0.32 7.66
CA LYS A 102 -8.58 -0.61 8.72
C LYS A 102 -8.69 0.48 9.79
N LYS A 103 -9.25 0.11 10.94
CA LYS A 103 -9.44 0.97 12.11
C LYS A 103 -8.28 0.74 13.09
N VAL A 104 -7.47 1.78 13.31
CA VAL A 104 -6.29 1.75 14.19
C VAL A 104 -6.42 2.80 15.28
N LEU A 105 -6.01 2.46 16.50
CA LEU A 105 -5.95 3.43 17.60
C LEU A 105 -4.90 4.50 17.26
N GLN A 106 -5.29 5.77 17.36
CA GLN A 106 -4.45 6.90 16.99
C GLN A 106 -3.99 7.66 18.23
N ASP A 107 -2.69 7.60 18.51
CA ASP A 107 -2.08 8.51 19.48
C ASP A 107 -2.00 9.92 18.88
N LYS A 108 -2.66 10.88 19.53
CA LYS A 108 -2.71 12.30 19.10
C LYS A 108 -1.31 12.93 18.98
N ARG A 109 -0.28 12.35 19.62
CA ARG A 109 1.10 12.86 19.63
C ARG A 109 1.91 12.45 18.41
N TYR A 110 1.49 11.43 17.66
CA TYR A 110 2.31 10.84 16.60
C TYR A 110 1.58 10.85 15.25
N LYS A 111 2.27 11.31 14.20
CA LYS A 111 1.77 11.12 12.82
C LYS A 111 1.85 9.64 12.45
N ASN A 112 0.80 9.12 11.82
CA ASN A 112 0.77 7.75 11.35
C ASN A 112 1.58 7.61 10.04
N ARG A 113 2.75 6.99 10.11
CA ARG A 113 3.65 6.82 8.94
C ARG A 113 3.06 5.92 7.86
N GLU A 114 2.21 4.97 8.24
CA GLU A 114 1.52 4.12 7.27
C GLU A 114 0.60 4.98 6.41
N LEU A 115 -0.21 5.85 7.02
CA LEU A 115 -1.04 6.82 6.29
C LEU A 115 -0.21 7.70 5.34
N GLN A 116 0.90 8.27 5.84
CA GLN A 116 1.79 9.11 5.02
C GLN A 116 2.32 8.37 3.80
N THR A 117 2.78 7.14 4.01
CA THR A 117 3.28 6.30 2.91
C THR A 117 2.16 6.00 1.93
N MET A 118 0.97 5.64 2.42
CA MET A 118 -0.17 5.28 1.59
C MET A 118 -0.69 6.42 0.70
N HIS A 119 -0.50 7.69 1.09
CA HIS A 119 -0.81 8.82 0.22
C HIS A 119 0.10 8.94 -1.01
N LEU A 120 1.30 8.35 -0.98
CA LEU A 120 2.27 8.41 -2.07
C LEU A 120 2.11 7.25 -3.06
N LEU A 121 1.30 6.24 -2.71
CA LEU A 121 1.18 5.01 -3.50
C LEU A 121 0.15 5.17 -4.61
N ASP A 122 0.60 4.94 -5.83
CA ASP A 122 -0.22 4.80 -7.01
C ASP A 122 0.39 3.72 -7.90
N HIS A 123 0.00 2.47 -7.67
CA HIS A 123 0.49 1.33 -8.43
C HIS A 123 -0.54 0.20 -8.49
N PRO A 124 -0.78 -0.43 -9.66
CA PRO A 124 -1.81 -1.46 -9.83
C PRO A 124 -1.60 -2.75 -9.02
N ASN A 125 -0.42 -2.94 -8.42
CA ASN A 125 -0.11 -4.08 -7.55
C ASN A 125 0.15 -3.68 -6.07
N VAL A 126 -0.35 -2.51 -5.66
CA VAL A 126 -0.29 -2.01 -4.28
C VAL A 126 -1.69 -1.53 -3.89
N VAL A 127 -2.18 -1.92 -2.71
CA VAL A 127 -3.56 -1.59 -2.30
C VAL A 127 -3.73 -0.08 -2.27
N CYS A 128 -4.74 0.42 -2.98
CA CYS A 128 -5.03 1.84 -3.02
C CYS A 128 -5.73 2.32 -1.74
N LEU A 129 -5.24 3.43 -1.17
CA LEU A 129 -5.94 4.21 -0.17
C LEU A 129 -6.95 5.13 -0.87
N LYS A 130 -8.24 4.86 -0.68
CA LYS A 130 -9.32 5.68 -1.27
C LYS A 130 -9.44 7.01 -0.53
N HIS A 131 -9.57 6.94 0.79
CA HIS A 131 -9.58 8.09 1.70
C HIS A 131 -9.37 7.61 3.15
N CYS A 132 -9.28 8.55 4.08
CA CYS A 132 -9.20 8.27 5.51
C CYS A 132 -10.04 9.25 6.30
N PHE A 133 -10.44 8.85 7.50
CA PHE A 133 -11.15 9.72 8.44
C PHE A 133 -10.84 9.35 9.88
N PHE A 134 -11.00 10.33 10.78
CA PHE A 134 -10.89 10.10 12.21
C PHE A 134 -12.25 9.82 12.82
N SER A 135 -12.25 8.99 13.85
CA SER A 135 -13.45 8.69 14.61
C SER A 135 -13.13 8.60 16.09
N THR A 136 -14.02 9.06 16.95
CA THR A 136 -13.84 9.00 18.40
C THR A 136 -14.90 8.09 19.02
N THR A 137 -14.51 7.27 19.98
CA THR A 137 -15.45 6.46 20.78
C THR A 137 -16.02 7.27 21.93
N GLU A 138 -17.05 6.74 22.60
CA GLU A 138 -17.62 7.33 23.83
C GLU A 138 -16.58 7.53 24.95
N LYS A 139 -15.47 6.77 24.91
CA LYS A 139 -14.37 6.84 25.89
C LYS A 139 -13.29 7.87 25.50
N ASP A 140 -13.56 8.75 24.53
CA ASP A 140 -12.61 9.72 23.95
C ASP A 140 -11.35 9.06 23.33
N GLU A 141 -11.45 7.79 22.92
CA GLU A 141 -10.38 7.12 22.19
C GLU A 141 -10.45 7.51 20.71
N LEU A 142 -9.38 8.13 20.21
CA LEU A 142 -9.26 8.54 18.83
C LEU A 142 -8.79 7.36 17.97
N TYR A 143 -9.49 7.11 16.87
CA TYR A 143 -9.13 6.14 15.87
C TYR A 143 -8.92 6.79 14.52
N LEU A 144 -7.93 6.29 13.79
CA LEU A 144 -7.75 6.55 12.36
C LEU A 144 -8.36 5.39 11.58
N ASN A 145 -9.21 5.71 10.62
CA ASN A 145 -9.85 4.74 9.74
C ASN A 145 -9.31 4.93 8.32
N LEU A 146 -8.63 3.92 7.80
CA LEU A 146 -8.10 3.88 6.44
C LEU A 146 -9.09 3.12 5.57
N VAL A 147 -9.67 3.78 4.56
CA VAL A 147 -10.58 3.13 3.61
C VAL A 147 -9.82 2.72 2.37
N LEU A 148 -9.74 1.42 2.17
CA LEU A 148 -8.91 0.74 1.20
C LEU A 148 -9.76 0.02 0.17
N GLU A 149 -9.17 -0.23 -0.99
CA GLU A 149 -9.69 -1.25 -1.91
C GLU A 149 -9.86 -2.59 -1.19
N TYR A 150 -11.06 -3.18 -1.31
CA TYR A 150 -11.31 -4.53 -0.78
C TYR A 150 -10.84 -5.57 -1.77
N VAL A 151 -10.01 -6.52 -1.31
CA VAL A 151 -9.62 -7.69 -2.09
C VAL A 151 -10.03 -8.95 -1.29
N PRO A 152 -10.82 -9.87 -1.88
CA PRO A 152 -11.52 -10.91 -1.11
C PRO A 152 -10.64 -12.05 -0.62
N GLU A 153 -9.52 -12.31 -1.30
CA GLU A 153 -8.65 -13.46 -1.03
C GLU A 153 -7.20 -13.04 -0.74
N THR A 154 -6.44 -13.98 -0.17
CA THR A 154 -5.00 -13.84 0.06
C THR A 154 -4.26 -15.02 -0.52
N VAL A 155 -2.99 -14.83 -0.89
CA VAL A 155 -2.12 -15.93 -1.32
C VAL A 155 -2.06 -17.02 -0.23
N HIS A 156 -2.11 -16.65 1.05
CA HIS A 156 -2.21 -17.61 2.15
C HIS A 156 -3.42 -18.54 2.03
N ARG A 157 -4.62 -17.98 1.77
CA ARG A 157 -5.85 -18.77 1.60
C ARG A 157 -5.78 -19.64 0.35
N VAL A 158 -5.21 -19.14 -0.75
CA VAL A 158 -4.98 -19.92 -1.97
C VAL A 158 -4.04 -21.10 -1.71
N ILE A 159 -2.91 -20.88 -1.02
CA ILE A 159 -1.98 -21.97 -0.64
C ILE A 159 -2.69 -23.02 0.21
N LYS A 160 -3.46 -22.59 1.23
CA LYS A 160 -4.21 -23.49 2.11
C LYS A 160 -5.24 -24.32 1.34
N HIS A 161 -5.89 -23.74 0.34
CA HIS A 161 -6.84 -24.42 -0.52
C HIS A 161 -6.19 -25.56 -1.31
N TYR A 162 -5.08 -25.29 -2.00
CA TYR A 162 -4.33 -26.33 -2.74
C TYR A 162 -3.80 -27.43 -1.82
N ASN A 163 -3.27 -27.07 -0.65
CA ASN A 163 -2.81 -28.04 0.34
C ASN A 163 -3.94 -28.97 0.82
N LYS A 164 -5.15 -28.44 1.06
CA LYS A 164 -6.32 -29.23 1.47
C LYS A 164 -6.75 -30.24 0.39
N MET A 165 -6.53 -29.90 -0.88
CA MET A 165 -6.81 -30.78 -2.02
C MET A 165 -5.69 -31.78 -2.30
N ASN A 166 -4.60 -31.78 -1.52
CA ASN A 166 -3.36 -32.51 -1.82
C ASN A 166 -2.83 -32.22 -3.23
N GLN A 167 -3.02 -31.00 -3.71
CA GLN A 167 -2.55 -30.53 -5.00
C GLN A 167 -1.50 -29.45 -4.82
N ARG A 168 -0.60 -29.33 -5.80
CA ARG A 168 0.30 -28.18 -5.89
C ARG A 168 -0.39 -27.05 -6.65
N MET A 169 -0.10 -25.82 -6.25
CA MET A 169 -0.50 -24.66 -7.04
C MET A 169 0.12 -24.76 -8.45
N PRO A 170 -0.66 -24.60 -9.52
CA PRO A 170 -0.16 -24.51 -10.87
C PRO A 170 0.97 -23.48 -11.01
N LEU A 171 2.04 -23.87 -11.71
CA LEU A 171 3.25 -23.03 -11.84
C LEU A 171 2.97 -21.66 -12.47
N ILE A 172 1.93 -21.56 -13.31
CA ILE A 172 1.49 -20.30 -13.89
C ILE A 172 1.09 -19.27 -12.81
N TYR A 173 0.35 -19.68 -11.77
CA TYR A 173 -0.02 -18.79 -10.68
C TYR A 173 1.18 -18.37 -9.85
N VAL A 174 2.12 -19.29 -9.61
CA VAL A 174 3.38 -18.97 -8.94
C VAL A 174 4.14 -17.89 -9.71
N LYS A 175 4.30 -18.06 -11.04
CA LYS A 175 4.97 -17.07 -11.89
C LYS A 175 4.25 -15.72 -11.89
N LEU A 176 2.93 -15.72 -12.02
CA LEU A 176 2.12 -14.49 -12.00
C LEU A 176 2.21 -13.75 -10.66
N TYR A 177 2.11 -14.46 -9.54
CA TYR A 177 2.25 -13.84 -8.21
C TYR A 177 3.66 -13.29 -8.03
N MET A 178 4.70 -14.07 -8.32
CA MET A 178 6.09 -13.61 -8.17
C MET A 178 6.38 -12.39 -9.02
N TYR A 179 5.92 -12.36 -10.28
CA TYR A 179 6.08 -11.19 -11.16
C TYR A 179 5.44 -9.94 -10.55
N GLN A 180 4.20 -10.04 -10.07
CA GLN A 180 3.49 -8.89 -9.49
C GLN A 180 4.08 -8.42 -8.16
N ILE A 181 4.56 -9.34 -7.32
CA ILE A 181 5.32 -8.99 -6.11
C ILE A 181 6.56 -8.19 -6.51
N CYS A 182 7.37 -8.71 -7.43
CA CYS A 182 8.59 -8.03 -7.87
C CYS A 182 8.30 -6.66 -8.48
N ARG A 183 7.22 -6.53 -9.26
CA ARG A 183 6.80 -5.25 -9.85
C ARG A 183 6.39 -4.23 -8.78
N ALA A 184 5.58 -4.64 -7.80
CA ALA A 184 5.20 -3.79 -6.67
C ALA A 184 6.41 -3.40 -5.81
N LEU A 185 7.32 -4.35 -5.54
CA LEU A 185 8.55 -4.10 -4.78
C LEU A 185 9.48 -3.13 -5.52
N ALA A 186 9.63 -3.26 -6.84
CA ALA A 186 10.42 -2.35 -7.65
C ALA A 186 9.87 -0.91 -7.56
N TYR A 187 8.55 -0.75 -7.61
CA TYR A 187 7.89 0.54 -7.42
C TYR A 187 8.13 1.13 -6.03
N ILE A 188 7.82 0.39 -4.95
CA ILE A 188 7.96 0.96 -3.59
C ILE A 188 9.42 1.24 -3.21
N HIS A 189 10.37 0.42 -3.70
CA HIS A 189 11.79 0.63 -3.42
C HIS A 189 12.39 1.75 -4.27
N GLY A 190 12.04 1.81 -5.57
CA GLY A 190 12.66 2.73 -6.51
C GLY A 190 11.99 4.10 -6.60
N SER A 191 10.67 4.17 -6.46
CA SER A 191 9.89 5.42 -6.61
C SER A 191 9.50 6.05 -5.28
N ILE A 192 9.26 5.23 -4.25
CA ILE A 192 8.77 5.69 -2.94
C ILE A 192 9.85 5.62 -1.85
N GLU A 193 10.96 4.92 -2.12
CA GLU A 193 12.08 4.71 -1.19
C GLU A 193 11.67 4.05 0.15
N VAL A 194 10.65 3.19 0.12
CA VAL A 194 10.13 2.49 1.30
C VAL A 194 10.31 0.99 1.19
N CYS A 195 10.85 0.38 2.25
CA CYS A 195 10.93 -1.07 2.39
C CYS A 195 9.70 -1.62 3.11
N HIS A 196 9.05 -2.63 2.54
CA HIS A 196 7.83 -3.22 3.12
C HIS A 196 8.03 -3.95 4.46
N ARG A 197 9.08 -4.78 4.57
CA ARG A 197 9.52 -5.54 5.76
C ARG A 197 8.61 -6.67 6.27
N ASP A 198 7.34 -6.69 5.94
CA ASP A 198 6.42 -7.76 6.35
C ASP A 198 5.85 -8.54 5.15
N ILE A 199 6.69 -8.87 4.17
CA ILE A 199 6.26 -9.65 2.99
C ILE A 199 6.03 -11.10 3.41
N LYS A 200 4.76 -11.50 3.45
CA LYS A 200 4.29 -12.85 3.76
C LYS A 200 2.96 -13.13 3.04
N PRO A 201 2.58 -14.41 2.81
CA PRO A 201 1.38 -14.75 2.05
C PRO A 201 0.07 -14.12 2.54
N GLN A 202 -0.01 -13.75 3.82
CA GLN A 202 -1.18 -13.09 4.43
C GLN A 202 -1.33 -11.62 4.00
N ASN A 203 -0.21 -10.95 3.68
CA ASN A 203 -0.18 -9.56 3.23
C ASN A 203 -0.19 -9.43 1.69
N LEU A 204 -0.34 -10.55 1.00
CA LEU A 204 -0.46 -10.63 -0.46
C LEU A 204 -1.92 -10.93 -0.79
N LEU A 205 -2.66 -9.88 -1.17
CA LEU A 205 -4.07 -9.99 -1.52
C LEU A 205 -4.25 -10.40 -2.97
N VAL A 206 -5.27 -11.19 -3.29
CA VAL A 206 -5.53 -11.70 -4.64
C VAL A 206 -6.97 -11.44 -5.03
N PHE A 207 -7.18 -10.75 -6.15
CA PHE A 207 -8.46 -10.77 -6.86
C PHE A 207 -8.50 -11.97 -7.81
N ALA A 208 -9.55 -12.78 -7.72
CA ALA A 208 -9.79 -13.89 -8.64
C ALA A 208 -10.87 -13.48 -9.65
N ASN A 209 -10.51 -12.72 -10.68
CA ASN A 209 -11.40 -12.46 -11.80
C ASN A 209 -11.11 -13.47 -12.91
N SER A 210 -12.12 -14.29 -13.22
CA SER A 210 -12.24 -15.22 -14.35
C SER A 210 -11.05 -15.23 -15.32
N ILE A 211 -10.08 -16.13 -15.08
CA ILE A 211 -9.06 -16.62 -16.03
C ILE A 211 -8.02 -15.58 -16.53
N LEU A 212 -8.23 -14.26 -16.45
CA LEU A 212 -7.37 -13.29 -17.16
C LEU A 212 -6.83 -12.11 -16.32
N ALA A 213 -7.26 -11.94 -15.06
CA ALA A 213 -6.71 -10.90 -14.19
C ALA A 213 -6.58 -11.39 -12.75
N PHE A 214 -5.39 -11.87 -12.40
CA PHE A 214 -4.96 -11.99 -11.01
C PHE A 214 -4.25 -10.70 -10.66
N ASN A 215 -4.88 -9.83 -9.88
CA ASN A 215 -4.20 -8.65 -9.33
C ASN A 215 -3.77 -8.96 -7.91
N LEU A 216 -2.45 -8.91 -7.70
CA LEU A 216 -1.84 -9.04 -6.40
C LEU A 216 -1.61 -7.66 -5.79
N PHE A 217 -1.99 -7.48 -4.53
CA PHE A 217 -1.77 -6.24 -3.81
C PHE A 217 -1.03 -6.48 -2.50
N ILE A 218 -0.05 -5.61 -2.21
CA ILE A 218 0.75 -5.64 -0.98
C ILE A 218 0.08 -4.80 0.11
N LEU A 219 -0.04 -5.35 1.34
CA LEU A 219 -0.59 -4.70 2.55
C LEU A 219 0.47 -4.48 3.65
N ASN A 220 0.33 -3.37 4.38
CA ASN A 220 1.15 -2.93 5.53
C ASN A 220 2.55 -2.40 5.16
N LEU A 221 2.63 -1.13 4.78
CA LEU A 221 3.92 -0.47 4.53
C LEU A 221 4.48 0.16 5.81
N ILE A 222 5.72 -0.21 6.16
CA ILE A 222 6.47 0.39 7.27
C ILE A 222 7.59 1.25 6.68
N ALA A 223 7.41 2.58 6.67
CA ALA A 223 8.51 3.51 6.37
C ALA A 223 9.45 3.69 7.57
N LEU A 224 10.77 3.55 7.36
CA LEU A 224 11.78 4.03 8.32
C LEU A 224 12.11 5.51 8.08
N GLN A 225 12.52 6.18 9.15
CA GLN A 225 13.36 7.37 9.02
C GLN A 225 14.77 6.94 8.57
N PRO A 226 15.47 7.73 7.74
CA PRO A 226 16.92 7.64 7.71
C PRO A 226 17.45 7.90 9.13
N PRO A 227 18.54 7.24 9.57
CA PRO A 227 19.20 7.64 10.80
C PRO A 227 19.56 9.12 10.69
N GLY A 228 19.15 9.90 11.69
CA GLY A 228 19.48 11.31 11.81
C GLY A 228 20.96 11.53 12.08
#